data_AF-A0A259IG24-F1
#
_entry.id   AF-A0A259IG24-F1
#
_cell.length_a   1.000
_cell.length_b   1.000
_cell.length_c   1.000
_cell.angle_alpha   90.00
_cell.angle_beta   90.00
_cell.angle_gamma   90.00
#
_symmetry.space_group_name_H-M   'P 1'
#
loop_
_entity.id
_entity.type
_entity.pdbx_description
1 polymer ?
#
loop_
_entity_poly.entity_id
_entity_poly.type
_entity_poly.pdbx_seq_one_letter_code
_entity_poly.pdbx_strand_id
1 'polypeptide(L)'
;MKEITARLWENKMYGTTFGKGQYRKAIYNGTLEIPSPYAKYLVDFEEVEAWFHFPKSPVHVEMANRLANPPVNEDGVLMSWIYRYENASKTAIEGYAALDMNYSRITIQIDDSAYGINEYWELPIRSCIARIPGKPTPALIATTQTELNTPQKPSTKGVFVGGHKQALENLQKYAIQ
;
A
#
# COMPACT_ATOMS: atom_id res chain seq x y z
N MET A 1 16.94 11.00 6.95
CA MET A 1 16.17 9.99 6.21
C MET A 1 15.78 8.85 7.14
N LYS A 2 14.57 8.96 7.69
CA LYS A 2 13.93 7.89 8.46
C LYS A 2 13.59 6.70 7.56
N GLU A 3 13.53 5.51 8.14
CA GLU A 3 13.04 4.35 7.40
C GLU A 3 11.53 4.45 7.16
N ILE A 4 11.08 3.94 6.02
CA ILE A 4 9.66 3.90 5.67
C ILE A 4 9.34 2.60 4.94
N THR A 5 8.13 2.09 5.19
CA THR A 5 7.56 0.99 4.42
C THR A 5 6.17 1.38 3.92
N ALA A 6 6.02 1.45 2.60
CA ALA A 6 4.75 1.63 1.92
C ALA A 6 4.19 0.26 1.50
N ARG A 7 2.95 -0.02 1.90
CA ARG A 7 2.20 -1.21 1.48
C ARG A 7 0.93 -0.75 0.80
N LEU A 8 0.66 -1.22 -0.41
CA LEU A 8 -0.49 -0.82 -1.21
C LEU A 8 -1.33 -2.04 -1.57
N TRP A 9 -2.65 -1.91 -1.52
CA TRP A 9 -3.64 -2.92 -1.86
C TRP A 9 -4.52 -2.39 -2.97
N GLU A 10 -4.84 -3.23 -3.95
CA GLU A 10 -5.86 -2.92 -4.96
C GLU A 10 -7.22 -2.72 -4.28
N ASN A 11 -7.88 -1.61 -4.59
CA ASN A 11 -9.21 -1.35 -4.09
C ASN A 11 -10.26 -2.10 -4.92
N LYS A 12 -10.71 -3.24 -4.41
CA LYS A 12 -11.77 -4.04 -5.05
C LYS A 12 -13.11 -3.32 -5.21
N MET A 13 -13.31 -2.23 -4.47
CA MET A 13 -14.53 -1.41 -4.55
C MET A 13 -14.34 -0.16 -5.41
N TYR A 14 -13.21 -0.01 -6.11
CA TYR A 14 -13.03 1.08 -7.08
C TYR A 14 -14.19 1.13 -8.08
N GLY A 15 -14.66 2.33 -8.39
CA GLY A 15 -15.80 2.56 -9.31
C GLY A 15 -17.18 2.24 -8.72
N THR A 16 -17.26 1.61 -7.54
CA THR A 16 -18.55 1.37 -6.88
C THR A 16 -19.08 2.63 -6.19
N THR A 17 -20.40 2.72 -6.07
CA THR A 17 -21.06 3.80 -5.33
C THR A 17 -21.13 3.52 -3.83
N PHE A 18 -21.06 4.56 -3.02
CA PHE A 18 -21.29 4.48 -1.57
C PHE A 18 -22.33 5.49 -1.06
N GLY A 19 -22.82 6.31 -1.97
CA GLY A 19 -23.89 7.28 -1.76
C GLY A 19 -24.42 7.72 -3.11
N LYS A 20 -25.50 8.49 -3.11
CA LYS A 20 -26.11 8.99 -4.35
C LYS A 20 -25.10 9.87 -5.12
N GLY A 21 -24.62 9.39 -6.25
CA GLY A 21 -23.62 10.07 -7.09
C GLY A 21 -22.20 10.11 -6.53
N GLN A 22 -21.92 9.41 -5.43
CA GLN A 22 -20.58 9.33 -4.84
C GLN A 22 -19.93 7.99 -5.14
N TYR A 23 -18.81 8.05 -5.85
CA TYR A 23 -18.04 6.90 -6.31
C TYR A 23 -16.72 6.78 -5.55
N ARG A 24 -16.28 5.55 -5.29
CA ARG A 24 -14.94 5.29 -4.74
C ARG A 24 -13.91 5.45 -5.85
N LYS A 25 -13.06 6.48 -5.74
CA LYS A 25 -12.08 6.87 -6.77
C LYS A 25 -10.68 6.30 -6.54
N ALA A 26 -10.36 5.87 -5.31
CA ALA A 26 -9.07 5.27 -5.00
C ALA A 26 -8.88 3.94 -5.72
N ILE A 27 -7.85 3.84 -6.55
CA ILE A 27 -7.44 2.62 -7.27
C ILE A 27 -6.62 1.73 -6.34
N TYR A 28 -5.71 2.33 -5.57
CA TYR A 28 -4.98 1.65 -4.49
C TYR A 28 -5.24 2.33 -3.16
N ASN A 29 -5.47 1.53 -2.12
CA ASN A 29 -5.38 1.99 -0.74
C ASN A 29 -4.04 1.56 -0.16
N GLY A 30 -3.47 2.33 0.74
CA GLY A 30 -2.15 2.03 1.27
C GLY A 30 -1.91 2.53 2.67
N THR A 31 -0.84 1.99 3.24
CA THR A 31 -0.30 2.41 4.54
C THR A 31 1.17 2.74 4.38
N LEU A 32 1.58 3.86 4.96
CA LEU A 32 2.99 4.22 5.10
C LEU A 32 3.35 4.10 6.57
N GLU A 33 4.34 3.28 6.89
CA GLU A 33 4.76 3.01 8.27
C GLU A 33 6.22 3.43 8.45
N ILE A 34 6.44 4.34 9.40
CA ILE A 34 7.76 4.79 9.85
C ILE A 34 7.98 4.15 11.23
N PRO A 35 9.09 3.44 11.47
CA PRO A 35 9.28 2.73 12.74
C PRO A 35 9.82 3.65 13.87
N SER A 36 10.47 4.77 13.56
CA SER A 36 11.08 5.66 14.56
C SER A 36 11.04 7.17 14.19
N PRO A 37 10.20 7.98 14.86
CA PRO A 37 9.15 7.56 15.79
C PRO A 37 8.11 6.70 15.06
N TYR A 38 7.42 5.81 15.81
CA TYR A 38 6.38 5.00 15.19
C TYR A 38 5.25 5.88 14.70
N ALA A 39 5.08 5.97 13.39
CA ALA A 39 4.01 6.72 12.77
C ALA A 39 3.40 5.90 11.63
N LYS A 40 2.08 5.89 11.58
CA LYS A 40 1.31 5.23 10.55
C LYS A 40 0.49 6.26 9.79
N TYR A 41 0.59 6.23 8.47
CA TYR A 41 -0.17 7.07 7.58
C TYR A 41 -1.01 6.23 6.65
N LEU A 42 -2.16 6.77 6.25
CA LEU A 42 -3.07 6.20 5.28
C LEU A 42 -3.01 7.04 4.01
N VAL A 43 -3.01 6.32 2.88
CA VAL A 43 -2.98 6.89 1.55
C VAL A 43 -4.03 6.19 0.68
N ASP A 44 -4.74 6.97 -0.12
CA ASP A 44 -5.76 6.55 -1.06
C ASP A 44 -5.37 7.15 -2.42
N PHE A 45 -4.80 6.32 -3.30
CA PHE A 45 -4.27 6.74 -4.60
C PHE A 45 -5.39 6.85 -5.63
N GLU A 46 -5.63 8.09 -6.08
CA GLU A 46 -6.62 8.48 -7.07
C GLU A 46 -5.92 9.08 -8.29
N GLU A 47 -6.63 9.23 -9.41
CA GLU A 47 -6.12 10.01 -10.53
C GLU A 47 -5.81 11.44 -10.11
N VAL A 48 -4.82 12.06 -10.76
CA VAL A 48 -4.32 13.41 -10.42
C VAL A 48 -5.46 14.44 -10.40
N GLU A 49 -6.36 14.37 -11.39
CA GLU A 49 -7.51 15.26 -11.48
C GLU A 49 -8.46 15.11 -10.27
N ALA A 50 -8.71 13.88 -9.82
CA ALA A 50 -9.55 13.61 -8.67
C ALA A 50 -8.89 14.07 -7.36
N TRP A 51 -7.59 13.81 -7.21
CA TRP A 51 -6.81 14.23 -6.06
C TRP A 51 -6.80 15.75 -5.90
N PHE A 52 -6.57 16.49 -7.00
CA PHE A 52 -6.45 17.95 -6.99
C PHE A 52 -7.79 18.67 -6.76
N HIS A 53 -8.88 18.22 -7.39
CA HIS A 53 -10.17 18.91 -7.31
C HIS A 53 -11.03 18.54 -6.09
N PHE A 54 -10.73 17.44 -5.40
CA PHE A 54 -11.56 16.95 -4.29
C PHE A 54 -10.82 16.81 -2.95
N PRO A 55 -9.98 17.78 -2.52
CA PRO A 55 -9.42 17.76 -1.17
C PRO A 55 -10.53 17.93 -0.13
N LYS A 56 -10.54 17.06 0.89
CA LYS A 56 -11.59 17.05 1.94
C LYS A 56 -11.20 17.80 3.21
N SER A 57 -9.90 18.00 3.42
CA SER A 57 -9.35 18.64 4.62
C SER A 57 -8.87 20.05 4.32
N PRO A 58 -9.02 21.03 5.24
CA PRO A 58 -8.47 22.37 5.08
C PRO A 58 -6.98 22.40 4.72
N VAL A 59 -6.17 21.52 5.34
CA VAL A 59 -4.72 21.43 5.06
C VAL A 59 -4.46 21.06 3.60
N HIS A 60 -5.22 20.10 3.07
CA HIS A 60 -5.08 19.64 1.68
C HIS A 60 -5.60 20.69 0.69
N VAL A 61 -6.68 21.40 1.04
CA VAL A 61 -7.18 22.55 0.26
C VAL A 61 -6.11 23.64 0.19
N GLU A 62 -5.47 23.97 1.30
CA GLU A 62 -4.41 24.98 1.33
C GLU A 62 -3.22 24.55 0.45
N MET A 63 -2.76 23.30 0.58
CA MET A 63 -1.71 22.75 -0.28
C MET A 63 -2.07 22.81 -1.77
N ALA A 64 -3.30 22.43 -2.14
CA ALA A 64 -3.77 22.51 -3.52
C ALA A 64 -3.79 23.96 -4.03
N ASN A 65 -4.21 24.92 -3.21
CA ASN A 65 -4.24 26.34 -3.55
C ASN A 65 -2.84 26.97 -3.71
N ARG A 66 -1.80 26.39 -3.07
CA ARG A 66 -0.41 26.82 -3.27
C ARG A 66 0.12 26.44 -4.67
N LEU A 67 -0.52 25.50 -5.36
CA LEU A 67 -0.16 25.12 -6.73
C LEU A 67 -0.72 26.16 -7.71
N ALA A 68 0.17 26.89 -8.37
CA ALA A 68 -0.22 27.95 -9.31
C ALA A 68 -1.00 27.41 -10.53
N ASN A 69 -0.76 26.17 -10.90
CA ASN A 69 -1.48 25.46 -11.96
C ASN A 69 -1.89 24.07 -11.46
N PRO A 70 -3.05 23.55 -11.91
CA PRO A 70 -3.39 22.15 -11.71
C PRO A 70 -2.26 21.25 -12.25
N PRO A 71 -1.86 20.20 -11.51
CA PRO A 71 -0.94 19.22 -12.04
C PRO A 71 -1.55 18.56 -13.29
N VAL A 72 -0.71 18.34 -14.30
CA VAL A 72 -1.13 17.66 -15.53
C VAL A 72 -1.55 16.24 -15.18
N ASN A 73 -2.72 15.82 -15.66
CA ASN A 73 -3.15 14.44 -15.51
C ASN A 73 -2.29 13.57 -16.45
N GLU A 74 -1.27 12.94 -15.88
CA GLU A 74 -0.37 12.05 -16.60
C GLU A 74 -0.84 10.60 -16.43
N ASP A 75 -1.10 9.93 -17.54
CA ASP A 75 -1.52 8.54 -17.55
C ASP A 75 -0.51 7.66 -16.79
N GLY A 76 -1.01 6.86 -15.85
CA GLY A 76 -0.17 6.01 -15.01
C GLY A 76 0.40 6.68 -13.76
N VAL A 77 0.11 7.96 -13.52
CA VAL A 77 0.44 8.65 -12.27
C VAL A 77 -0.81 8.80 -11.41
N LEU A 78 -0.71 8.32 -10.17
CA LEU A 78 -1.76 8.44 -9.16
C LEU A 78 -1.26 9.26 -7.98
N MET A 79 -2.14 10.00 -7.32
CA MET A 79 -1.80 10.84 -6.18
C MET A 79 -2.68 10.54 -4.98
N SER A 80 -2.12 10.76 -3.80
CA SER A 80 -2.80 10.59 -2.53
C SER A 80 -2.47 11.73 -1.59
N TRP A 81 -3.51 12.23 -0.93
CA TRP A 81 -3.37 13.00 0.30
C TRP A 81 -2.89 12.10 1.44
N ILE A 82 -2.25 12.68 2.45
CA ILE A 82 -1.74 11.91 3.59
C ILE A 82 -2.60 12.16 4.83
N TYR A 83 -3.00 11.07 5.47
CA TYR A 83 -3.68 11.08 6.76
C TYR A 83 -2.87 10.31 7.79
N ARG A 84 -2.45 10.96 8.87
CA ARG A 84 -1.92 10.25 10.05
C ARG A 84 -3.04 9.42 10.68
N TYR A 85 -2.73 8.18 11.04
CA TYR A 85 -3.64 7.28 11.71
C TYR A 85 -3.12 6.92 13.09
N GLU A 86 -3.87 7.35 14.10
CA GLU A 86 -3.54 7.17 15.51
C GLU A 86 -4.84 6.96 16.28
N ASN A 87 -4.86 5.98 17.20
CA ASN A 87 -6.00 5.73 18.08
C ASN A 87 -7.36 5.65 17.34
N ALA A 88 -7.38 4.91 16.23
CA ALA A 88 -8.53 4.76 15.33
C ALA A 88 -9.04 6.06 14.66
N SER A 89 -8.31 7.17 14.79
CA SER A 89 -8.64 8.47 14.22
C SER A 89 -7.73 8.79 13.05
N LYS A 90 -8.28 9.52 12.05
CA LYS A 90 -7.54 9.99 10.88
C LYS A 90 -7.37 11.50 10.98
N THR A 91 -6.13 11.97 10.97
CA THR A 91 -5.79 13.39 10.98
C THR A 91 -5.09 13.73 9.68
N ALA A 92 -5.65 14.66 8.90
CA ALA A 92 -4.99 15.16 7.71
C ALA A 92 -3.72 15.93 8.09
N ILE A 93 -2.63 15.69 7.37
CA ILE A 93 -1.35 16.37 7.57
C ILE A 93 -0.83 16.93 6.25
N GLU A 94 0.19 17.78 6.32
CA GLU A 94 0.87 18.29 5.14
C GLU A 94 1.73 17.19 4.50
N GLY A 95 1.69 17.12 3.17
CA GLY A 95 2.37 16.10 2.39
C GLY A 95 1.49 15.44 1.35
N TYR A 96 2.14 14.70 0.46
CA TYR A 96 1.49 13.94 -0.60
C TYR A 96 2.28 12.67 -0.90
N ALA A 97 1.60 11.70 -1.48
CA ALA A 97 2.25 10.56 -2.11
C ALA A 97 1.86 10.50 -3.59
N ALA A 98 2.84 10.29 -4.46
CA ALA A 98 2.64 10.08 -5.88
C ALA A 98 3.12 8.67 -6.26
N LEU A 99 2.25 7.91 -6.90
CA LEU A 99 2.47 6.55 -7.38
C LEU A 99 2.59 6.60 -8.90
N ASP A 100 3.78 6.36 -9.40
CA ASP A 100 4.12 6.35 -10.82
C ASP A 100 4.24 4.90 -11.29
N MET A 101 3.22 4.45 -12.01
CA MET A 101 3.15 3.08 -12.54
C MET A 101 4.03 2.89 -13.77
N ASN A 102 4.37 3.96 -14.49
CA ASN A 102 5.20 3.90 -15.69
C ASN A 102 6.65 3.58 -15.32
N TYR A 103 7.16 4.24 -14.28
CA TYR A 103 8.51 4.04 -13.77
C TYR A 103 8.57 3.10 -12.56
N SER A 104 7.42 2.55 -12.13
CA SER A 104 7.30 1.67 -10.96
C SER A 104 7.93 2.29 -9.71
N ARG A 105 7.51 3.51 -9.37
CA ARG A 105 8.12 4.32 -8.33
C ARG A 105 7.07 5.01 -7.47
N ILE A 106 7.33 5.13 -6.18
CA ILE A 106 6.52 5.94 -5.27
C ILE A 106 7.36 7.09 -4.74
N THR A 107 6.80 8.29 -4.82
CA THR A 107 7.31 9.50 -4.18
C THR A 107 6.45 9.81 -2.98
N ILE A 108 7.06 10.12 -1.84
CA ILE A 108 6.37 10.40 -0.59
C ILE A 108 7.01 11.64 0.02
N GLN A 109 6.21 12.65 0.33
CA GLN A 109 6.62 13.79 1.14
C GLN A 109 5.69 13.89 2.34
N ILE A 110 6.24 13.92 3.55
CA ILE A 110 5.48 14.06 4.80
C ILE A 110 6.06 15.23 5.59
N ASP A 111 5.18 16.16 5.98
CA ASP A 111 5.46 17.19 6.97
C ASP A 111 4.46 17.07 8.13
N ASP A 112 4.91 16.38 9.18
CA ASP A 112 4.17 16.10 10.40
C ASP A 112 4.95 16.66 11.61
N SER A 113 4.68 17.93 11.91
CA SER A 113 5.29 18.67 13.01
C SER A 113 5.05 18.03 14.39
N ALA A 114 3.92 17.34 14.59
CA ALA A 114 3.60 16.71 15.87
C ALA A 114 4.53 15.53 16.20
N TYR A 115 5.06 14.87 15.16
CA TYR A 115 5.98 13.74 15.28
C TYR A 115 7.42 14.12 14.89
N GLY A 116 7.66 15.38 14.54
CA GLY A 116 8.97 15.86 14.07
C GLY A 116 9.44 15.14 12.79
N ILE A 117 8.50 14.82 11.89
CA ILE A 117 8.80 14.17 10.62
C ILE A 117 8.67 15.22 9.52
N ASN A 118 9.78 15.56 8.89
CA ASN A 118 9.82 16.37 7.68
C ASN A 118 10.82 15.70 6.73
N GLU A 119 10.30 14.80 5.90
CA GLU A 119 11.12 13.88 5.12
C GLU A 119 10.50 13.65 3.74
N TYR A 120 11.37 13.30 2.81
CA TYR A 120 11.06 12.98 1.43
C TYR A 120 11.68 11.64 1.06
N TRP A 121 10.90 10.81 0.37
CA TRP A 121 11.35 9.52 -0.13
C TRP A 121 10.95 9.34 -1.58
N GLU A 122 11.85 8.71 -2.32
CA GLU A 122 11.61 8.23 -3.66
C GLU A 122 12.05 6.76 -3.71
N LEU A 123 11.11 5.84 -3.88
CA LEU A 123 11.34 4.41 -3.69
C LEU A 123 10.86 3.59 -4.89
N PRO A 124 11.62 2.57 -5.32
CA PRO A 124 11.14 1.63 -6.31
C PRO A 124 10.04 0.74 -5.73
N ILE A 125 9.00 0.53 -6.52
CA ILE A 125 7.87 -0.32 -6.17
C ILE A 125 8.12 -1.73 -6.68
N ARG A 126 7.71 -2.70 -5.88
CA ARG A 126 7.75 -4.12 -6.24
C ARG A 126 6.39 -4.74 -6.03
N SER A 127 5.99 -5.64 -6.92
CA SER A 127 4.83 -6.50 -6.70
C SER A 127 5.09 -7.44 -5.53
N CYS A 128 4.15 -7.57 -4.60
CA CYS A 128 4.27 -8.51 -3.51
C CYS A 128 3.87 -9.92 -3.98
N ILE A 129 4.79 -10.88 -3.82
CA ILE A 129 4.58 -12.28 -4.23
C ILE A 129 3.96 -13.11 -3.08
N ALA A 130 4.07 -12.64 -1.85
CA ALA A 130 3.72 -13.38 -0.64
C ALA A 130 2.20 -13.43 -0.38
N ARG A 131 1.46 -14.13 -1.24
CA ARG A 131 0.01 -14.32 -1.08
C ARG A 131 -0.26 -15.35 0.01
N ILE A 132 -0.60 -14.87 1.21
CA ILE A 132 -1.05 -15.74 2.30
C ILE A 132 -2.58 -15.91 2.17
N PRO A 133 -3.09 -17.14 1.96
CA PRO A 133 -4.52 -17.39 1.89
C PRO A 133 -5.27 -16.83 3.11
N GLY A 134 -6.35 -16.09 2.88
CA GLY A 134 -7.18 -15.52 3.94
C GLY A 134 -6.65 -14.26 4.63
N LYS A 135 -5.44 -13.77 4.28
CA LYS A 135 -4.92 -12.49 4.80
C LYS A 135 -4.87 -11.42 3.71
N PRO A 136 -5.22 -10.16 4.02
CA PRO A 136 -5.09 -9.06 3.07
C PRO A 136 -3.61 -8.81 2.76
N THR A 137 -3.14 -9.40 1.66
CA THR A 137 -1.76 -9.26 1.19
C THR A 137 -1.67 -8.00 0.34
N PRO A 138 -0.69 -7.10 0.55
CA PRO A 138 -0.51 -5.95 -0.31
C PRO A 138 -0.22 -6.41 -1.75
N ALA A 139 -0.71 -5.68 -2.73
CA ALA A 139 -0.38 -5.88 -4.13
C ALA A 139 1.03 -5.33 -4.44
N LEU A 140 1.35 -4.16 -3.88
CA LEU A 140 2.61 -3.46 -4.11
C LEU A 140 3.29 -3.12 -2.77
N ILE A 141 4.62 -3.13 -2.76
CA ILE A 141 5.44 -2.76 -1.62
C ILE A 141 6.61 -1.88 -2.07
N ALA A 142 6.93 -0.87 -1.28
CA ALA A 142 8.15 -0.10 -1.39
C ALA A 142 8.71 0.13 0.02
N THR A 143 10.01 -0.01 0.20
CA THR A 143 10.63 0.17 1.52
C THR A 143 12.08 0.62 1.38
N THR A 144 12.55 1.39 2.36
CA THR A 144 13.98 1.67 2.54
C THR A 144 14.70 0.55 3.28
N GLN A 145 13.98 -0.42 3.85
CA GLN A 145 14.58 -1.50 4.62
C GLN A 145 15.31 -2.48 3.68
N THR A 146 16.60 -2.67 3.94
CA THR A 146 17.49 -3.55 3.18
C THR A 146 17.03 -5.02 3.23
N GLU A 147 16.37 -5.41 4.33
CA GLU A 147 15.73 -6.71 4.49
C GLU A 147 14.28 -6.52 4.91
N LEU A 148 13.34 -6.66 3.97
CA LEU A 148 12.00 -7.08 4.31
C LEU A 148 12.16 -8.45 4.97
N ASN A 149 12.05 -8.53 6.30
CA ASN A 149 12.14 -9.77 7.08
C ASN A 149 11.78 -10.97 6.20
N THR A 150 12.78 -11.84 5.92
CA THR A 150 12.72 -12.94 4.96
C THR A 150 11.32 -13.55 4.90
N PRO A 151 10.79 -13.89 3.71
CA PRO A 151 9.45 -14.46 3.59
C PRO A 151 9.32 -15.53 4.66
N GLN A 152 8.37 -15.33 5.60
CA GLN A 152 8.05 -16.35 6.59
C GLN A 152 7.80 -17.59 5.76
N LYS A 153 8.73 -18.55 5.79
CA LYS A 153 8.55 -19.84 5.14
C LYS A 153 7.16 -20.27 5.59
N PRO A 154 6.19 -20.52 4.69
CA PRO A 154 4.92 -21.06 5.11
C PRO A 154 5.26 -22.26 5.98
N SER A 155 4.79 -22.27 7.22
CA SER A 155 5.12 -23.31 8.18
C SER A 155 4.79 -24.65 7.55
N THR A 156 5.79 -25.37 7.06
CA THR A 156 5.65 -26.73 6.53
C THR A 156 5.55 -27.75 7.66
N LYS A 157 5.50 -27.31 8.92
CA LYS A 157 5.11 -28.17 10.06
C LYS A 157 3.64 -28.56 9.90
N GLY A 158 3.38 -29.60 9.11
CA GLY A 158 2.10 -30.30 9.04
C GLY A 158 1.68 -30.78 7.65
N VAL A 159 2.17 -30.21 6.55
CA VAL A 159 1.59 -30.49 5.21
C VAL A 159 2.16 -31.75 4.55
N PHE A 160 3.36 -32.22 4.94
CA PHE A 160 4.01 -33.38 4.31
C PHE A 160 4.21 -34.61 5.22
N VAL A 161 3.59 -34.65 6.40
CA VAL A 161 3.65 -35.83 7.28
C VAL A 161 2.38 -36.66 7.10
N GLY A 162 2.28 -37.42 6.01
CA GLY A 162 1.23 -38.42 5.88
C GLY A 162 1.00 -39.00 4.49
N GLY A 163 1.14 -38.20 3.43
CA GLY A 163 0.71 -38.62 2.09
C GLY A 163 1.61 -39.67 1.41
N HIS A 164 2.91 -39.65 1.66
CA HIS A 164 3.84 -40.50 0.91
C HIS A 164 3.85 -41.97 1.33
N LYS A 165 3.53 -42.31 2.59
CA LYS A 165 3.47 -43.72 3.03
C LYS A 165 2.28 -44.46 2.41
N GLN A 166 1.11 -43.82 2.38
CA GLN A 166 -0.11 -44.43 1.83
C GLN A 166 -0.04 -44.61 0.30
N ALA A 167 0.61 -43.67 -0.41
CA ALA A 167 0.83 -43.79 -1.86
C ALA A 167 1.81 -44.92 -2.22
N LEU A 168 2.86 -45.12 -1.42
CA LEU A 168 3.83 -46.22 -1.61
C LEU A 168 3.24 -47.60 -1.28
N GLU A 169 2.46 -47.71 -0.20
CA GLU A 169 1.78 -48.96 0.17
C GLU A 169 0.73 -49.38 -0.87
N ASN A 170 0.02 -48.42 -1.49
CA ASN A 170 -0.92 -48.71 -2.56
C ASN A 170 -0.22 -49.17 -3.84
N LEU A 171 0.94 -48.58 -4.21
CA LEU A 171 1.70 -49.02 -5.39
C LEU A 171 2.27 -50.44 -5.23
N GLN A 172 2.68 -50.84 -4.02
CA GLN A 172 3.17 -52.20 -3.77
C GLN A 172 2.06 -53.26 -3.83
N LYS A 173 0.81 -52.93 -3.50
CA LYS A 173 -0.32 -53.87 -3.60
C LYS A 173 -0.73 -54.20 -5.04
N TYR A 174 -0.43 -53.31 -6.01
CA TYR A 174 -0.76 -53.53 -7.42
C TYR A 174 0.43 -54.05 -8.25
N ALA A 175 1.61 -54.25 -7.65
CA ALA A 175 2.80 -54.75 -8.34
C ALA A 175 2.97 -56.28 -8.25
N ILE A 176 2.01 -57.00 -7.64
CA ILE A 176 1.99 -58.46 -7.62
C ILE A 176 0.62 -58.94 -8.12
N GLN A 177 0.47 -59.00 -9.45
CA GLN A 177 -0.37 -59.95 -10.18
C GLN A 177 0.31 -60.25 -11.51
#